data_AF-A0A2Z6Q9M6-F1
#
_entry.id   AF-A0A2Z6Q9M6-F1
#
_cell.length_a   1.000
_cell.length_b   1.000
_cell.length_c   1.000
_cell.angle_alpha   90.00
_cell.angle_beta   90.00
_cell.angle_gamma   90.00
#
_symmetry.space_group_name_H-M   'P 1'
#
loop_
_entity.id
_entity.type
_entity.pdbx_description
1 polymer ?
#
loop_
_entity_poly.entity_id
_entity_poly.type
_entity_poly.pdbx_seq_one_letter_code
_entity_poly.pdbx_strand_id
1 'polypeptide(L)'
;MLINFCQNCYRNGILTCKIINAYYDFVVDICKENIVDDKKVEISKLSVAHLKKLILKEAKSELSNVEDANKLEIWRVEVNLIDFENNIFTYDDVKTIGTKMEVSSLKRYFDNDEKKPKDDHLHVIVVPPAVGPSQQGVPLVYETTEEVLRKAESHWTELKDKLVKKIELEEFKVSDHIYKDSINASGIPVINNKPSFLLHSLPDNPESNDHEGYLHEEKLTTLLKNVKESQLVFLLGTSGSGKTRSLYELLCKTFGIYLSLSAGNGFRNLGSHDLDASISELGQYLTNDPEKNSLTALRFTRAILLGQLFILNKLLEGYDRNFTPKKWLLMQLLPKQIGGKDFWVSISRVFRTLRQEDQDTLITLFLKKFQTFIPKHQLRLMNHKLPSRNT
;
A
#
# COMPACT_ATOMS: atom_id res chain seq x y z
N MET A 1 -25.98 -29.41 30.87
CA MET A 1 -26.49 -28.59 29.74
C MET A 1 -25.33 -28.46 28.74
N LEU A 2 -24.82 -29.54 28.17
CA LEU A 2 -25.23 -30.15 26.89
C LEU A 2 -25.67 -29.10 25.85
N ILE A 3 -24.69 -28.48 25.19
CA ILE A 3 -24.90 -27.86 23.88
C ILE A 3 -24.41 -28.88 22.84
N ASN A 4 -25.38 -29.40 22.11
CA ASN A 4 -25.23 -30.32 21.00
C ASN A 4 -24.37 -29.69 19.89
N PHE A 5 -23.27 -30.36 19.56
CA PHE A 5 -22.54 -30.07 18.33
C PHE A 5 -23.33 -30.64 17.14
N CYS A 6 -23.64 -29.72 16.22
CA CYS A 6 -24.46 -29.94 15.04
C CYS A 6 -23.84 -31.00 14.11
N GLN A 7 -24.70 -31.87 13.60
CA GLN A 7 -24.39 -33.19 13.05
C GLN A 7 -23.99 -33.19 11.56
N ASN A 8 -23.45 -32.11 10.97
CA ASN A 8 -23.19 -32.06 9.51
C ASN A 8 -21.91 -31.33 9.03
N CYS A 9 -20.95 -31.01 9.90
CA CYS A 9 -19.62 -30.58 9.46
C CYS A 9 -18.53 -31.26 10.30
N TYR A 10 -17.90 -32.29 9.75
CA TYR A 10 -16.66 -32.88 10.28
C TYR A 10 -15.50 -31.89 10.14
N ARG A 11 -15.31 -30.95 11.08
CA ARG A 11 -14.10 -30.11 11.15
C ARG A 11 -12.92 -30.95 11.61
N ASN A 12 -12.01 -31.28 10.69
CA ASN A 12 -10.73 -31.92 11.01
C ASN A 12 -9.56 -31.07 10.51
N GLY A 13 -9.33 -29.93 11.17
CA GLY A 13 -8.16 -29.07 10.99
C GLY A 13 -8.39 -27.90 10.03
N ILE A 14 -8.23 -26.68 10.55
CA ILE A 14 -8.19 -25.45 9.76
C ILE A 14 -6.72 -25.04 9.63
N LEU A 15 -6.25 -24.79 8.41
CA LEU A 15 -4.90 -24.27 8.17
C LEU A 15 -4.98 -22.80 7.77
N THR A 16 -4.52 -21.93 8.65
CA THR A 16 -4.24 -20.53 8.32
C THR A 16 -2.99 -20.45 7.44
N CYS A 17 -3.15 -19.87 6.27
CA CYS A 17 -2.12 -19.74 5.24
C CYS A 17 -1.85 -18.27 4.94
N LYS A 18 -0.60 -17.97 4.53
CA LYS A 18 -0.20 -16.64 4.07
C LYS A 18 0.72 -16.77 2.87
N ILE A 19 0.53 -15.94 1.85
CA ILE A 19 1.48 -15.85 0.74
C ILE A 19 2.63 -14.93 1.17
N ILE A 20 3.87 -15.32 0.87
CA ILE A 20 5.05 -14.48 1.09
C ILE A 20 4.84 -13.10 0.43
N ASN A 21 5.26 -12.03 1.10
CA ASN A 21 5.04 -10.65 0.63
C ASN A 21 3.57 -10.21 0.46
N ALA A 22 2.59 -11.00 0.91
CA ALA A 22 1.18 -10.59 0.91
C ALA A 22 0.73 -10.08 2.28
N TYR A 23 -0.26 -9.18 2.26
CA TYR A 23 -0.79 -8.53 3.47
C TYR A 23 -1.99 -9.25 4.10
N TYR A 24 -2.57 -10.24 3.42
CA TYR A 24 -3.75 -10.95 3.91
C TYR A 24 -3.42 -12.41 4.22
N ASP A 25 -4.14 -12.94 5.19
CA ASP A 25 -4.15 -14.37 5.51
C ASP A 25 -5.41 -14.98 4.91
N PHE A 26 -5.33 -16.25 4.53
CA PHE A 26 -6.47 -17.01 4.03
C PHE A 26 -6.49 -18.38 4.71
N VAL A 27 -7.60 -19.08 4.59
CA VAL A 27 -7.83 -20.30 5.33
C VAL A 27 -8.05 -21.44 4.35
N VAL A 28 -7.39 -22.57 4.59
CA VAL A 28 -7.63 -23.82 3.87
C VAL A 28 -8.25 -24.83 4.83
N ASP A 29 -9.48 -25.23 4.52
CA ASP A 29 -10.18 -26.28 5.24
C ASP A 29 -9.63 -27.66 4.88
N ILE A 30 -9.23 -28.43 5.90
CA ILE A 30 -8.88 -29.85 5.75
C ILE A 30 -10.02 -30.69 6.33
N CYS A 31 -10.63 -31.51 5.48
CA CYS A 31 -11.77 -32.34 5.83
C CYS A 31 -11.36 -33.80 5.95
N LYS A 32 -12.25 -34.66 6.46
CA LYS A 32 -12.04 -36.13 6.44
C LYS A 32 -11.90 -36.67 5.02
N GLU A 33 -12.71 -36.15 4.11
CA GLU A 33 -12.60 -36.34 2.66
C GLU A 33 -12.41 -34.97 2.02
N ASN A 34 -11.43 -34.85 1.13
CA ASN A 34 -11.09 -33.61 0.45
C ASN A 34 -11.26 -33.81 -1.06
N ILE A 35 -11.75 -32.80 -1.76
CA ILE A 35 -11.88 -32.84 -3.23
C ILE A 35 -10.64 -32.19 -3.83
N VAL A 36 -9.82 -33.00 -4.50
CA VAL A 36 -8.62 -32.56 -5.20
C VAL A 36 -8.71 -33.05 -6.63
N ASP A 37 -8.72 -32.14 -7.60
CA ASP A 37 -8.97 -32.41 -9.03
C ASP A 37 -10.19 -33.31 -9.26
N ASP A 38 -11.32 -32.92 -8.65
CA ASP A 38 -12.60 -33.63 -8.71
C ASP A 38 -12.59 -35.08 -8.17
N LYS A 39 -11.50 -35.49 -7.52
CA LYS A 39 -11.37 -36.78 -6.85
C LYS A 39 -11.43 -36.62 -5.34
N LYS A 40 -12.15 -37.53 -4.69
CA LYS A 40 -12.18 -37.63 -3.24
C LYS A 40 -10.90 -38.28 -2.71
N VAL A 41 -10.23 -37.60 -1.78
CA VAL A 41 -9.02 -38.08 -1.10
C VAL A 41 -9.23 -38.01 0.40
N GLU A 42 -9.07 -39.14 1.08
CA GLU A 42 -9.12 -39.22 2.54
C GLU A 42 -7.95 -38.46 3.18
N ILE A 43 -8.19 -37.84 4.34
CA ILE A 43 -7.16 -37.11 5.10
C ILE A 43 -5.90 -37.95 5.39
N SER A 44 -6.07 -39.26 5.61
CA SER A 44 -4.97 -40.21 5.83
C SER A 44 -4.04 -40.37 4.62
N LYS A 45 -4.54 -40.04 3.43
CA LYS A 45 -3.86 -40.14 2.14
C LYS A 45 -3.51 -38.77 1.55
N LEU A 46 -3.79 -37.67 2.27
CA LEU A 46 -3.37 -36.35 1.83
C LEU A 46 -1.84 -36.23 1.81
N SER A 47 -1.34 -35.67 0.72
CA SER A 47 0.08 -35.36 0.54
C SER A 47 0.26 -33.84 0.52
N VAL A 48 1.51 -33.41 0.65
CA VAL A 48 1.89 -32.01 0.45
C VAL A 48 1.47 -31.49 -0.93
N ALA A 49 1.53 -32.33 -1.97
CA ALA A 49 1.08 -31.96 -3.32
C ALA A 49 -0.44 -31.72 -3.40
N HIS A 50 -1.24 -32.52 -2.67
CA HIS A 50 -2.67 -32.28 -2.55
C HIS A 50 -2.97 -30.95 -1.84
N LEU A 51 -2.25 -30.63 -0.77
CA LEU A 51 -2.39 -29.35 -0.07
C LEU A 51 -2.08 -28.15 -0.99
N LYS A 52 -1.01 -28.22 -1.80
CA LYS A 52 -0.68 -27.16 -2.77
C LYS A 52 -1.83 -26.87 -3.74
N LYS A 53 -2.57 -27.91 -4.18
CA LYS A 53 -3.73 -27.75 -5.07
C LYS A 53 -4.91 -27.09 -4.36
N LEU A 54 -5.18 -27.47 -3.11
CA LEU A 54 -6.20 -26.83 -2.29
C LEU A 54 -5.89 -25.34 -2.05
N ILE A 55 -4.63 -25.02 -1.75
CA ILE A 55 -4.14 -23.64 -1.63
C ILE A 55 -4.35 -22.85 -2.93
N LEU A 56 -3.95 -23.41 -4.07
CA LEU A 56 -4.08 -22.73 -5.36
C LEU A 56 -5.54 -22.47 -5.73
N LYS A 57 -6.45 -23.38 -5.34
CA LYS A 57 -7.89 -23.20 -5.53
C LYS A 57 -8.44 -22.05 -4.69
N GLU A 58 -8.04 -21.95 -3.43
CA GLU A 58 -8.53 -20.94 -2.49
C GLU A 58 -7.95 -19.55 -2.80
N ALA A 59 -6.64 -19.47 -3.07
CA ALA A 59 -5.94 -18.22 -3.35
C ALA A 59 -5.79 -17.94 -4.86
N LYS A 60 -6.74 -18.40 -5.69
CA LYS A 60 -6.63 -18.38 -7.16
C LYS A 60 -6.39 -17.00 -7.75
N SER A 61 -7.02 -15.95 -7.21
CA SER A 61 -6.84 -14.57 -7.69
C SER A 61 -5.43 -14.03 -7.48
N GLU A 62 -4.75 -14.54 -6.45
CA GLU A 62 -3.48 -14.01 -5.94
C GLU A 62 -2.31 -14.86 -6.39
N LEU A 63 -2.58 -16.12 -6.75
CA LEU A 63 -1.68 -17.05 -7.41
C LEU A 63 -2.04 -17.23 -8.90
N SER A 64 -2.63 -16.22 -9.55
CA SER A 64 -3.12 -16.30 -10.93
C SER A 64 -2.04 -16.70 -11.95
N ASN A 65 -0.78 -16.43 -11.62
CA ASN A 65 0.39 -16.71 -12.48
C ASN A 65 0.97 -18.12 -12.27
N VAL A 66 0.38 -18.92 -11.37
CA VAL A 66 0.84 -20.28 -11.06
C VAL A 66 -0.10 -21.29 -11.70
N GLU A 67 0.28 -21.81 -12.87
CA GLU A 67 -0.49 -22.82 -13.59
C GLU A 67 -0.39 -24.23 -12.97
N ASP A 68 0.75 -24.53 -12.34
CA ASP A 68 1.02 -25.83 -11.71
C ASP A 68 1.26 -25.64 -10.21
N ALA A 69 0.33 -26.15 -9.40
CA ALA A 69 0.41 -26.11 -7.95
C ALA A 69 1.70 -26.73 -7.40
N ASN A 70 2.33 -27.68 -8.09
CA ASN A 70 3.57 -28.30 -7.61
C ASN A 70 4.76 -27.32 -7.58
N LYS A 71 4.71 -26.25 -8.38
CA LYS A 71 5.71 -25.18 -8.40
C LYS A 71 5.67 -24.30 -7.14
N LEU A 72 4.60 -24.36 -6.34
CA LEU A 72 4.55 -23.68 -5.06
C LEU A 72 5.57 -24.31 -4.09
N GLU A 73 6.38 -23.49 -3.45
CA GLU A 73 7.13 -23.88 -2.27
C GLU A 73 6.27 -23.55 -1.04
N ILE A 74 6.08 -24.49 -0.12
CA ILE A 74 5.29 -24.24 1.09
C ILE A 74 6.09 -24.64 2.32
N TRP A 75 5.96 -23.84 3.37
CA TRP A 75 6.68 -23.97 4.63
C TRP A 75 5.70 -24.13 5.76
N ARG A 76 5.91 -25.13 6.62
CA ARG A 76 5.20 -25.27 7.89
C ARG A 76 5.80 -24.28 8.88
N VAL A 77 4.95 -23.44 9.45
CA VAL A 77 5.32 -22.49 10.49
C VAL A 77 4.36 -22.65 11.67
N GLU A 78 4.71 -22.06 12.81
CA GLU A 78 3.87 -22.03 13.99
C GLU A 78 4.07 -20.68 14.67
N VAL A 79 3.37 -19.67 14.15
CA VAL A 79 3.55 -18.27 14.54
C VAL A 79 2.23 -17.73 15.06
N ASN A 80 2.22 -17.21 16.28
CA ASN A 80 1.03 -16.59 16.85
C ASN A 80 0.65 -15.35 16.04
N LEU A 81 -0.59 -15.26 15.57
CA LEU A 81 -1.07 -14.14 14.75
C LEU A 81 -1.07 -12.82 15.53
N ILE A 82 -1.24 -12.87 16.86
CA ILE A 82 -1.24 -11.69 17.75
C ILE A 82 0.15 -11.04 17.81
N ASP A 83 1.21 -11.86 17.78
CA ASP A 83 2.59 -11.37 17.84
C ASP A 83 3.08 -10.77 16.51
N PHE A 84 2.34 -10.98 15.41
CA PHE A 84 2.78 -10.69 14.04
C PHE A 84 1.76 -9.95 13.15
N GLU A 85 0.73 -9.33 13.74
CA GLU A 85 -0.22 -8.49 12.99
C GLU A 85 0.52 -7.49 12.08
N ASN A 86 0.48 -7.74 10.77
CA ASN A 86 1.01 -6.93 9.65
C ASN A 86 2.48 -7.09 9.22
N ASN A 87 3.18 -8.18 9.61
CA ASN A 87 4.50 -8.44 9.05
C ASN A 87 4.42 -9.16 7.69
N ILE A 88 5.02 -8.54 6.67
CA ILE A 88 5.41 -9.23 5.44
C ILE A 88 6.61 -10.12 5.78
N PHE A 89 6.46 -11.44 5.62
CA PHE A 89 7.60 -12.35 5.73
C PHE A 89 8.45 -12.26 4.47
N THR A 90 9.75 -12.03 4.64
CA THR A 90 10.75 -12.22 3.59
C THR A 90 11.16 -13.68 3.51
N TYR A 91 11.87 -14.07 2.44
CA TYR A 91 12.28 -15.46 2.25
C TYR A 91 13.26 -15.94 3.34
N ASP A 92 14.09 -15.02 3.85
CA ASP A 92 15.04 -15.31 4.92
C ASP A 92 14.34 -15.46 6.29
N ASP A 93 13.26 -14.69 6.52
CA ASP A 93 12.42 -14.87 7.71
C ASP A 93 11.79 -16.27 7.71
N VAL A 94 11.22 -16.68 6.57
CA VAL A 94 10.58 -17.99 6.40
C VAL A 94 11.56 -19.14 6.66
N LYS A 95 12.79 -19.03 6.15
CA LYS A 95 13.86 -20.01 6.42
C LYS A 95 14.22 -20.12 7.89
N THR A 96 14.14 -19.01 8.62
CA THR A 96 14.51 -18.93 10.03
C THR A 96 13.44 -19.52 10.93
N ILE A 97 12.16 -19.28 10.61
CA ILE A 97 11.02 -19.65 11.47
C ILE A 97 10.29 -20.92 11.02
N GLY A 98 10.52 -21.39 9.80
CA GLY A 98 9.74 -22.43 9.16
C GLY A 98 10.51 -23.70 8.85
N THR A 99 9.74 -24.77 8.58
CA THR A 99 10.25 -26.02 8.02
C THR A 99 9.69 -26.22 6.62
N LYS A 100 10.56 -26.29 5.61
CA LYS A 100 10.15 -26.55 4.22
C LYS A 100 9.42 -27.90 4.12
N MET A 101 8.26 -27.89 3.45
CA MET A 101 7.47 -29.10 3.27
C MET A 101 7.85 -29.81 1.97
N GLU A 102 8.45 -30.98 2.11
CA GLU A 102 8.85 -31.84 1.01
C GLU A 102 7.70 -32.74 0.56
N VAL A 103 7.75 -33.21 -0.69
CA VAL A 103 6.74 -34.09 -1.28
C VAL A 103 6.64 -35.38 -0.47
N SER A 104 5.65 -35.42 0.43
CA SER A 104 5.44 -36.52 1.37
C SER A 104 4.02 -36.49 1.92
N SER A 105 3.69 -37.40 2.83
CA SER A 105 2.40 -37.38 3.52
C SER A 105 2.24 -36.11 4.34
N LEU A 106 1.06 -35.48 4.26
CA LEU A 106 0.75 -34.27 5.01
C LEU A 106 0.85 -34.50 6.53
N LYS A 107 0.57 -35.72 6.97
CA LYS A 107 0.63 -36.15 8.37
C LYS A 107 1.99 -35.93 9.03
N ARG A 108 3.07 -36.01 8.26
CA ARG A 108 4.43 -35.75 8.76
C ARG A 108 4.57 -34.38 9.42
N TYR A 109 3.75 -33.42 9.00
CA TYR A 109 3.80 -32.02 9.43
C TYR A 109 2.73 -31.65 10.47
N PHE A 110 1.64 -32.42 10.58
CA PHE A 110 0.45 -32.02 11.37
C PHE A 110 -0.22 -33.13 12.22
N ASP A 111 0.31 -34.37 12.27
CA ASP A 111 -0.37 -35.53 12.88
C ASP A 111 0.12 -35.91 14.30
N ASN A 112 1.15 -35.26 14.85
CA ASN A 112 1.59 -35.47 16.25
C ASN A 112 0.95 -34.43 17.18
N ASP A 113 0.73 -34.73 18.46
CA ASP A 113 0.06 -33.83 19.42
C ASP A 113 0.77 -32.48 19.56
N GLU A 114 2.09 -32.45 19.47
CA GLU A 114 2.89 -31.20 19.46
C GLU A 114 2.83 -30.44 18.13
N LYS A 115 2.39 -31.10 17.05
CA LYS A 115 2.40 -30.57 15.67
C LYS A 115 1.02 -30.20 15.14
N LYS A 116 -0.02 -30.46 15.92
CA LYS A 116 -1.39 -30.12 15.55
C LYS A 116 -1.51 -28.60 15.34
N PRO A 117 -2.21 -28.17 14.27
CA PRO A 117 -2.56 -26.76 14.09
C PRO A 117 -3.14 -26.16 15.36
N LYS A 118 -2.60 -25.04 15.81
CA LYS A 118 -3.07 -24.31 16.99
C LYS A 118 -4.00 -23.21 16.52
N ASP A 119 -5.06 -22.98 17.28
CA ASP A 119 -5.92 -21.83 17.03
C ASP A 119 -5.11 -20.53 17.12
N ASP A 120 -5.50 -19.53 16.35
CA ASP A 120 -4.86 -18.21 16.26
C ASP A 120 -3.38 -18.22 15.83
N HIS A 121 -2.91 -19.29 15.19
CA HIS A 121 -1.56 -19.37 14.61
C HIS A 121 -1.61 -19.36 13.07
N LEU A 122 -0.55 -18.80 12.48
CA LEU A 122 -0.19 -19.05 11.10
C LEU A 122 0.46 -20.43 11.00
N HIS A 123 -0.01 -21.23 10.03
CA HIS A 123 0.38 -22.64 9.88
C HIS A 123 1.24 -22.89 8.65
N VAL A 124 0.95 -22.20 7.56
CA VAL A 124 1.62 -22.40 6.27
C VAL A 124 1.97 -21.07 5.64
N ILE A 125 3.24 -20.90 5.26
CA ILE A 125 3.67 -19.83 4.36
C ILE A 125 3.84 -20.40 2.97
N VAL A 126 3.18 -19.77 2.01
CA VAL A 126 3.22 -20.11 0.59
C VAL A 126 4.21 -19.18 -0.10
N VAL A 127 5.26 -19.77 -0.65
CA VAL A 127 6.25 -19.10 -1.49
C VAL A 127 5.92 -19.48 -2.93
N PRO A 128 5.32 -18.58 -3.72
CA PRO A 128 5.16 -18.79 -5.15
C PRO A 128 6.54 -19.09 -5.75
N PRO A 129 6.61 -19.88 -6.84
CA PRO A 129 7.87 -20.08 -7.53
C PRO A 129 8.50 -18.71 -7.77
N ALA A 130 9.77 -18.56 -7.38
CA ALA A 130 10.49 -17.33 -7.67
C ALA A 130 10.31 -17.06 -9.16
N VAL A 131 9.61 -15.97 -9.48
CA VAL A 131 9.76 -15.34 -10.76
C VAL A 131 11.17 -14.77 -10.70
N GLY A 132 12.19 -15.65 -10.83
CA GLY A 132 13.51 -15.19 -11.21
C GLY A 132 13.30 -14.30 -12.44
N PRO A 133 14.11 -13.23 -12.61
CA PRO A 133 13.95 -12.32 -13.73
C PRO A 133 13.73 -13.18 -14.96
N SER A 134 12.49 -13.15 -15.47
CA SER A 134 12.19 -13.94 -16.64
C SER A 134 13.21 -13.48 -17.66
N GLN A 135 13.91 -14.41 -18.33
CA GLN A 135 14.82 -14.01 -19.41
C GLN A 135 14.09 -13.16 -20.48
N GLN A 136 12.75 -13.11 -20.43
CA GLN A 136 11.90 -12.32 -21.31
C GLN A 136 11.04 -11.24 -20.62
N GLY A 137 10.90 -11.22 -19.28
CA GLY A 137 9.88 -10.42 -18.56
C GLY A 137 8.45 -10.82 -18.95
N VAL A 138 7.44 -10.58 -18.11
CA VAL A 138 6.03 -10.71 -18.57
C VAL A 138 5.77 -9.60 -19.60
N PRO A 139 5.25 -9.91 -20.81
CA PRO A 139 4.87 -8.87 -21.78
C PRO A 139 3.79 -7.98 -21.16
N LEU A 140 3.99 -6.67 -21.17
CA LEU A 140 2.92 -5.77 -20.79
C LEU A 140 1.92 -5.64 -21.91
N VAL A 141 0.65 -5.89 -21.57
CA VAL A 141 -0.48 -5.56 -22.42
C VAL A 141 -0.77 -4.08 -22.25
N TYR A 142 -0.71 -3.34 -23.35
CA TYR A 142 -1.00 -1.91 -23.36
C TYR A 142 -2.45 -1.65 -23.72
N GLU A 143 -3.02 -0.66 -23.05
CA GLU A 143 -4.37 -0.16 -23.32
C GLU A 143 -4.29 1.22 -23.97
N THR A 144 -5.37 1.62 -24.66
CA THR A 144 -5.46 2.96 -25.22
C THR A 144 -5.67 4.00 -24.12
N THR A 145 -5.26 5.24 -24.39
CA THR A 145 -5.45 6.37 -23.47
C THR A 145 -6.92 6.54 -23.08
N GLU A 146 -7.85 6.38 -24.02
CA GLU A 146 -9.28 6.50 -23.78
C GLU A 146 -9.79 5.45 -22.79
N GLU A 147 -9.35 4.19 -22.94
CA GLU A 147 -9.78 3.11 -22.06
C GLU A 147 -9.21 3.26 -20.64
N VAL A 148 -7.94 3.66 -20.53
CA VAL A 148 -7.32 3.94 -19.23
C VAL A 148 -8.01 5.10 -18.52
N LEU A 149 -8.32 6.18 -19.23
CA LEU A 149 -9.05 7.32 -18.65
C LEU A 149 -10.47 6.92 -18.25
N ARG A 150 -11.16 6.08 -19.03
CA ARG A 150 -12.48 5.54 -18.68
C ARG A 150 -12.43 4.73 -17.38
N LYS A 151 -11.43 3.86 -17.23
CA LYS A 151 -11.22 3.09 -16.00
C LYS A 151 -10.91 4.02 -14.81
N ALA A 152 -10.01 4.99 -14.99
CA ALA A 152 -9.69 5.97 -13.97
C ALA A 152 -10.92 6.80 -13.55
N GLU A 153 -11.79 7.16 -14.50
CA GLU A 153 -13.05 7.85 -14.23
C GLU A 153 -14.03 6.99 -13.43
N SER A 154 -14.08 5.69 -13.70
CA SER A 154 -14.87 4.73 -12.89
C SER A 154 -14.38 4.72 -11.45
N HIS A 155 -13.07 4.61 -11.23
CA HIS A 155 -12.47 4.69 -9.89
C HIS A 155 -12.78 6.03 -9.20
N TRP A 156 -12.68 7.14 -9.92
CA TRP A 156 -13.06 8.45 -9.39
C TRP A 156 -14.53 8.48 -8.99
N THR A 157 -15.44 7.99 -9.83
CA THR A 157 -16.88 8.01 -9.59
C THR A 157 -17.27 7.25 -8.32
N GLU A 158 -16.61 6.13 -8.04
CA GLU A 158 -16.79 5.34 -6.82
C GLU A 158 -16.26 6.04 -5.55
N LEU A 159 -15.26 6.89 -5.70
CA LEU A 159 -14.54 7.50 -4.58
C LEU A 159 -14.93 8.95 -4.30
N LYS A 160 -15.44 9.70 -5.29
CA LYS A 160 -15.64 11.15 -5.24
C LYS A 160 -16.40 11.61 -3.99
N ASP A 161 -17.46 10.90 -3.61
CA ASP A 161 -18.30 11.27 -2.47
C ASP A 161 -17.58 11.08 -1.12
N LYS A 162 -16.57 10.20 -1.08
CA LYS A 162 -15.69 10.01 0.08
C LYS A 162 -14.55 11.03 0.07
N LEU A 163 -14.00 11.35 -1.11
CA LEU A 163 -12.86 12.25 -1.26
C LEU A 163 -13.23 13.74 -1.07
N VAL A 164 -14.46 14.13 -1.42
CA VAL A 164 -14.96 15.51 -1.27
C VAL A 164 -15.43 15.79 0.17
N LYS A 165 -15.71 14.74 0.96
CA LYS A 165 -16.06 14.91 2.37
C LYS A 165 -14.88 15.49 3.15
N LYS A 166 -15.21 16.29 4.16
CA LYS A 166 -14.22 16.78 5.12
C LYS A 166 -13.57 15.58 5.81
N ILE A 167 -12.24 15.56 5.79
CA ILE A 167 -11.45 14.56 6.53
C ILE A 167 -11.42 15.04 7.98
N GLU A 168 -12.24 14.42 8.83
CA GLU A 168 -12.24 14.68 10.26
C GLU A 168 -11.30 13.69 10.95
N LEU A 169 -10.39 14.23 11.75
CA LEU A 169 -9.50 13.43 12.57
C LEU A 169 -10.11 13.32 13.95
N GLU A 170 -10.35 12.10 14.41
CA GLU A 170 -10.82 11.85 15.78
C GLU A 170 -9.78 12.35 16.79
N GLU A 171 -10.23 12.88 17.92
CA GLU A 171 -9.35 13.38 18.97
C GLU A 171 -9.02 12.30 20.00
N PHE A 172 -7.78 12.30 20.46
CA PHE A 172 -7.30 11.38 21.48
C PHE A 172 -7.88 11.79 22.82
N LYS A 173 -8.53 10.83 23.48
CA LYS A 173 -9.15 11.03 24.79
C LYS A 173 -8.59 10.05 25.81
N VAL A 174 -8.32 10.56 27.00
CA VAL A 174 -7.90 9.80 28.17
C VAL A 174 -8.87 10.07 29.33
N SER A 175 -9.20 9.01 30.06
CA SER A 175 -10.07 9.07 31.25
C SER A 175 -9.28 8.87 32.55
N ASP A 176 -8.22 8.06 32.51
CA ASP A 176 -7.43 7.64 33.66
C ASP A 176 -6.00 8.21 33.60
N HIS A 177 -5.89 9.53 33.72
CA HIS A 177 -4.60 10.22 33.79
C HIS A 177 -4.71 11.51 34.61
N ILE A 178 -3.66 11.83 35.39
CA ILE A 178 -3.63 13.03 36.25
C ILE A 178 -3.76 14.34 35.44
N TYR A 179 -3.35 14.34 34.17
CA TYR A 179 -3.45 15.47 33.24
C TYR A 179 -4.55 15.29 32.19
N LYS A 180 -5.59 14.49 32.48
CA LYS A 180 -6.63 14.16 31.48
C LYS A 180 -7.28 15.38 30.84
N ASP A 181 -7.56 16.42 31.62
CA ASP A 181 -8.26 17.59 31.11
C ASP A 181 -7.37 18.37 30.13
N SER A 182 -6.08 18.53 30.46
CA SER A 182 -5.09 19.16 29.56
C SER A 182 -4.83 18.33 28.30
N ILE A 183 -4.72 17.00 28.43
CA ILE A 183 -4.53 16.11 27.27
C ILE A 183 -5.76 16.16 26.36
N ASN A 184 -6.97 16.04 26.92
CA ASN A 184 -8.20 16.06 26.14
C ASN A 184 -8.47 17.42 25.49
N ALA A 185 -8.08 18.52 26.15
CA ALA A 185 -8.19 19.88 25.63
C ALA A 185 -7.16 20.19 24.53
N SER A 186 -6.07 19.42 24.45
CA SER A 186 -5.05 19.64 23.42
C SER A 186 -5.52 19.30 22.00
N GLY A 187 -6.56 18.47 21.84
CA GLY A 187 -7.08 18.13 20.51
C GLY A 187 -6.12 17.29 19.65
N ILE A 188 -5.24 16.49 20.27
CA ILE A 188 -4.31 15.61 19.55
C ILE A 188 -5.08 14.60 18.70
N PRO A 189 -4.83 14.49 17.38
CA PRO A 189 -5.47 13.49 16.53
C PRO A 189 -5.13 12.05 16.93
N VAL A 190 -6.08 11.13 16.73
CA VAL A 190 -5.90 9.68 16.82
C VAL A 190 -5.72 9.11 15.43
N ILE A 191 -4.67 8.33 15.24
CA ILE A 191 -4.49 7.48 14.06
C ILE A 191 -4.20 6.07 14.54
N ASN A 192 -4.98 5.10 14.08
CA ASN A 192 -4.86 3.69 14.46
C ASN A 192 -4.80 3.51 15.99
N ASN A 193 -5.73 4.16 16.70
CA ASN A 193 -5.84 4.15 18.17
C ASN A 193 -4.62 4.71 18.92
N LYS A 194 -3.76 5.50 18.25
CA LYS A 194 -2.59 6.15 18.85
C LYS A 194 -2.59 7.66 18.61
N PRO A 195 -2.15 8.47 19.59
CA PRO A 195 -2.02 9.91 19.41
C PRO A 195 -0.97 10.24 18.34
N SER A 196 -1.28 11.18 17.46
CA SER A 196 -0.45 11.58 16.32
C SER A 196 -0.02 13.04 16.42
N PHE A 197 1.13 13.27 17.06
CA PHE A 197 1.76 14.59 17.09
C PHE A 197 2.21 15.09 15.70
N LEU A 198 2.39 14.18 14.73
CA LEU A 198 2.70 14.56 13.35
C LEU A 198 1.54 15.30 12.67
N LEU A 199 0.29 15.00 13.04
CA LEU A 199 -0.91 15.62 12.46
C LEU A 199 -1.52 16.71 13.35
N HIS A 200 -1.11 16.79 14.62
CA HIS A 200 -1.60 17.79 15.57
C HIS A 200 -1.22 19.23 15.15
N SER A 201 -2.15 20.18 15.23
CA SER A 201 -1.93 21.60 14.88
C SER A 201 -1.26 21.81 13.52
N LEU A 202 -1.59 21.02 12.49
CA LEU A 202 -1.13 21.29 11.13
C LEU A 202 -1.79 22.56 10.58
N PRO A 203 -1.07 23.46 9.89
CA PRO A 203 -1.61 24.73 9.38
C PRO A 203 -2.81 24.53 8.45
N ASP A 204 -3.94 25.18 8.73
CA ASP A 204 -5.18 25.04 7.95
C ASP A 204 -5.21 25.89 6.67
N ASN A 205 -4.56 27.06 6.66
CA ASN A 205 -4.59 27.99 5.54
C ASN A 205 -3.18 28.43 5.09
N PRO A 206 -2.87 28.43 3.78
CA PRO A 206 -1.65 29.04 3.27
C PRO A 206 -1.46 30.51 3.69
N GLU A 207 -2.54 31.26 3.83
CA GLU A 207 -2.54 32.71 4.09
C GLU A 207 -2.84 33.11 5.55
N SER A 208 -3.15 32.17 6.46
CA SER A 208 -3.35 32.53 7.87
C SER A 208 -2.01 32.82 8.56
N ASN A 209 -1.98 33.96 9.27
CA ASN A 209 -0.91 34.36 10.21
C ASN A 209 -1.08 33.70 11.58
N ASP A 210 -2.04 32.79 11.72
CA ASP A 210 -2.27 32.10 12.98
C ASP A 210 -1.03 31.25 13.29
N HIS A 211 -0.62 31.24 14.56
CA HIS A 211 0.51 30.49 15.09
C HIS A 211 0.32 28.95 15.04
N GLU A 212 -0.43 28.46 14.07
CA GLU A 212 -0.60 27.05 13.76
C GLU A 212 0.67 26.49 13.12
N GLY A 213 0.95 25.21 13.39
CA GLY A 213 2.22 24.61 13.06
C GLY A 213 3.24 24.72 14.18
N TYR A 214 4.25 23.87 14.13
CA TYR A 214 5.37 23.86 15.06
C TYR A 214 6.61 24.53 14.49
N LEU A 215 6.65 24.80 13.17
CA LEU A 215 7.73 25.55 12.56
C LEU A 215 7.48 27.05 12.66
N HIS A 216 8.52 27.76 13.11
CA HIS A 216 8.56 29.21 12.97
C HIS A 216 8.39 29.62 11.51
N GLU A 217 7.57 30.64 11.28
CA GLU A 217 7.19 31.16 9.97
C GLU A 217 8.40 31.47 9.07
N GLU A 218 9.47 32.04 9.63
CA GLU A 218 10.71 32.34 8.90
C GLU A 218 11.38 31.07 8.33
N LYS A 219 11.40 29.98 9.12
CA LYS A 219 11.96 28.68 8.68
C LYS A 219 11.10 28.06 7.59
N LEU A 220 9.77 28.11 7.75
CA LEU A 220 8.84 27.58 6.76
C LEU A 220 8.92 28.36 5.45
N THR A 221 9.03 29.69 5.52
CA THR A 221 9.20 30.58 4.37
C THR A 221 10.51 30.31 3.64
N THR A 222 11.60 30.14 4.39
CA THR A 222 12.91 29.79 3.84
C THR A 222 12.88 28.43 3.15
N LEU A 223 12.25 27.43 3.77
CA LEU A 223 12.08 26.10 3.18
C LEU A 223 11.26 26.17 1.89
N LEU A 224 10.15 26.91 1.90
CA LEU A 224 9.30 27.11 0.72
C LEU A 224 10.06 27.81 -0.41
N LYS A 225 10.88 28.82 -0.09
CA LYS A 225 11.76 29.49 -1.05
C LYS A 225 12.74 28.50 -1.67
N ASN A 226 13.43 27.72 -0.85
CA ASN A 226 14.41 26.73 -1.32
C ASN A 226 13.78 25.70 -2.27
N VAL A 227 12.60 25.19 -1.93
CA VAL A 227 11.87 24.22 -2.78
C VAL A 227 11.38 24.84 -4.08
N LYS A 228 11.10 26.15 -4.10
CA LYS A 228 10.73 26.87 -5.33
C LYS A 228 11.92 27.20 -6.23
N GLU A 229 13.09 27.47 -5.64
CA GLU A 229 14.30 27.89 -6.37
C GLU A 229 15.21 26.72 -6.77
N SER A 230 15.09 25.58 -6.09
CA SER A 230 15.95 24.42 -6.30
C SER A 230 15.16 23.23 -6.83
N GLN A 231 15.73 22.50 -7.79
CA GLN A 231 15.15 21.24 -8.28
C GLN A 231 15.15 20.14 -7.22
N LEU A 232 16.10 20.18 -6.27
CA LEU A 232 16.26 19.18 -5.24
C LEU A 232 16.64 19.84 -3.92
N VAL A 233 15.93 19.48 -2.85
CA VAL A 233 16.19 19.93 -1.48
C VAL A 233 16.32 18.71 -0.58
N PHE A 234 17.43 18.63 0.15
CA PHE A 234 17.67 17.58 1.12
C PHE A 234 17.39 18.08 2.53
N LEU A 235 16.49 17.40 3.25
CA LEU A 235 16.25 17.64 4.67
C LEU A 235 16.99 16.58 5.50
N LEU A 236 18.16 16.95 6.00
CA LEU A 236 19.03 16.06 6.79
C LEU A 236 18.85 16.29 8.29
N GLY A 237 19.00 15.23 9.08
CA GLY A 237 18.91 15.29 10.55
C GLY A 237 18.70 13.92 11.18
N THR A 238 18.95 13.81 12.48
CA THR A 238 18.77 12.57 13.25
C THR A 238 17.29 12.16 13.36
N SER A 239 16.99 10.90 13.67
CA SER A 239 15.60 10.47 13.91
C SER A 239 14.98 11.32 15.03
N GLY A 240 13.71 11.71 14.87
CA GLY A 240 13.03 12.61 15.81
C GLY A 240 13.32 14.10 15.64
N SER A 241 14.24 14.50 14.76
CA SER A 241 14.60 15.93 14.53
C SER A 241 13.52 16.78 13.84
N GLY A 242 12.30 16.25 13.65
CA GLY A 242 11.18 16.97 13.03
C GLY A 242 11.13 16.96 11.49
N LYS A 243 11.99 16.24 10.78
CA LYS A 243 12.01 16.22 9.29
C LYS A 243 10.65 15.99 8.63
N THR A 244 9.97 14.91 9.04
CA THR A 244 8.65 14.55 8.50
C THR A 244 7.61 15.62 8.82
N ARG A 245 7.66 16.18 10.03
CA ARG A 245 6.79 17.28 10.44
C ARG A 245 7.02 18.52 9.58
N SER A 246 8.27 18.86 9.29
CA SER A 246 8.60 19.98 8.39
C SER A 246 8.09 19.79 6.97
N LEU A 247 8.16 18.57 6.46
CA LEU A 247 7.59 18.26 5.16
C LEU A 247 6.06 18.38 5.15
N TYR A 248 5.38 17.93 6.21
CA TYR A 248 3.92 18.05 6.32
C TYR A 248 3.48 19.51 6.41
N GLU A 249 4.11 20.33 7.25
CA GLU A 249 3.77 21.76 7.34
C GLU A 249 4.07 22.50 6.03
N LEU A 250 5.14 22.15 5.32
CA LEU A 250 5.41 22.65 3.97
C LEU A 250 4.27 22.30 3.01
N LEU A 251 3.82 21.04 3.00
CA LEU A 251 2.74 20.56 2.13
C LEU A 251 1.35 21.08 2.55
N CYS A 252 1.19 21.60 3.77
CA CYS A 252 0.01 22.39 4.15
C CYS A 252 0.00 23.79 3.51
N LYS A 253 1.14 24.29 3.01
CA LYS A 253 1.26 25.59 2.34
C LYS A 253 1.30 25.48 0.81
N THR A 254 1.49 24.29 0.24
CA THR A 254 1.57 24.09 -1.22
C THR A 254 0.99 22.75 -1.64
N PHE A 255 0.31 22.70 -2.80
CA PHE A 255 -0.11 21.44 -3.40
C PHE A 255 1.11 20.67 -3.90
N GLY A 256 1.57 19.69 -3.12
CA GLY A 256 2.68 18.82 -3.47
C GLY A 256 2.31 17.35 -3.35
N ILE A 257 3.07 16.51 -4.05
CA ILE A 257 2.92 15.05 -4.02
C ILE A 257 3.84 14.49 -2.95
N TYR A 258 3.25 13.78 -2.00
CA TYR A 258 3.93 13.05 -0.95
C TYR A 258 3.96 11.56 -1.32
N LEU A 259 5.18 11.03 -1.41
CA LEU A 259 5.44 9.61 -1.58
C LEU A 259 6.24 9.14 -0.37
N SER A 260 5.85 8.00 0.17
CA SER A 260 6.52 7.36 1.30
C SER A 260 7.07 6.01 0.83
N LEU A 261 8.28 5.69 1.28
CA LEU A 261 8.87 4.36 1.13
C LEU A 261 8.59 3.57 2.40
N SER A 262 8.22 2.29 2.25
CA SER A 262 7.95 1.40 3.37
C SER A 262 6.85 1.92 4.30
N ALA A 263 5.81 2.56 3.74
CA ALA A 263 4.60 2.87 4.48
C ALA A 263 3.88 1.59 4.94
N GLY A 264 4.21 0.42 4.36
CA GLY A 264 3.77 -0.90 4.79
C GLY A 264 4.59 -1.57 5.91
N ASN A 265 5.83 -1.14 6.18
CA ASN A 265 6.69 -1.74 7.21
C ASN A 265 6.41 -1.12 8.58
N GLY A 266 5.27 -1.51 9.15
CA GLY A 266 4.83 -1.14 10.49
C GLY A 266 3.94 0.10 10.56
N PHE A 267 3.17 0.19 11.65
CA PHE A 267 2.19 1.25 11.95
C PHE A 267 2.75 2.69 12.08
N ARG A 268 4.00 2.94 11.71
CA ARG A 268 4.70 4.20 12.08
C ARG A 268 4.70 5.25 10.98
N ASN A 269 4.69 4.86 9.71
CA ASN A 269 4.76 5.82 8.60
C ASN A 269 3.39 5.98 7.94
N LEU A 270 2.87 7.21 7.96
CA LEU A 270 1.66 7.56 7.22
C LEU A 270 1.98 7.69 5.73
N GLY A 271 1.00 7.44 4.88
CA GLY A 271 1.18 7.49 3.43
C GLY A 271 0.45 6.39 2.69
N SER A 272 0.41 6.58 1.38
CA SER A 272 0.04 5.57 0.41
C SER A 272 1.06 4.42 0.35
N HIS A 273 0.57 3.22 0.06
CA HIS A 273 1.30 1.99 -0.20
C HIS A 273 1.57 1.78 -1.70
N ASP A 274 1.21 2.73 -2.56
CA ASP A 274 1.37 2.64 -4.02
C ASP A 274 2.80 2.39 -4.49
N LEU A 275 3.79 3.02 -3.83
CA LEU A 275 5.20 2.83 -4.14
C LEU A 275 5.70 1.46 -3.67
N ASP A 276 5.31 1.02 -2.48
CA ASP A 276 5.64 -0.31 -1.94
C ASP A 276 5.05 -1.43 -2.82
N ALA A 277 3.76 -1.31 -3.17
CA ALA A 277 3.08 -2.23 -4.08
C ALA A 277 3.75 -2.22 -5.46
N SER A 278 4.11 -1.05 -5.98
CA SER A 278 4.78 -0.92 -7.26
C SER A 278 6.17 -1.55 -7.27
N ILE A 279 6.95 -1.44 -6.18
CA ILE A 279 8.26 -2.11 -6.04
C ILE A 279 8.09 -3.63 -6.02
N SER A 280 7.15 -4.14 -5.23
CA SER A 280 6.86 -5.57 -5.15
C SER A 280 6.45 -6.14 -6.52
N GLU A 281 5.60 -5.40 -7.25
CA GLU A 281 5.09 -5.81 -8.56
C GLU A 281 6.10 -5.59 -9.67
N LEU A 282 7.05 -4.66 -9.54
CA LEU A 282 8.09 -4.42 -10.53
C LEU A 282 8.96 -5.67 -10.73
N GLY A 283 9.20 -6.44 -9.66
CA GLY A 283 10.05 -7.63 -9.68
C GLY A 283 9.72 -8.62 -10.80
N GLN A 284 8.44 -8.81 -11.13
CA GLN A 284 8.00 -9.74 -12.17
C GLN A 284 8.30 -9.28 -13.61
N TYR A 285 8.65 -8.00 -13.79
CA TYR A 285 8.95 -7.39 -15.09
C TYR A 285 10.44 -7.15 -15.29
N LEU A 286 11.25 -7.34 -14.25
CA LEU A 286 12.70 -7.18 -14.35
C LEU A 286 13.30 -8.30 -15.19
N THR A 287 14.26 -7.93 -16.03
CA THR A 287 15.09 -8.83 -16.84
C THR A 287 16.56 -8.65 -16.46
N ASN A 288 17.46 -9.29 -17.19
CA ASN A 288 18.91 -9.07 -17.04
C ASN A 288 19.40 -7.80 -17.73
N ASP A 289 18.52 -7.02 -18.37
CA ASP A 289 18.84 -5.80 -19.10
C ASP A 289 18.59 -4.56 -18.21
N PRO A 290 19.64 -3.87 -17.73
CA PRO A 290 19.50 -2.70 -16.86
C PRO A 290 18.77 -1.52 -17.50
N GLU A 291 18.89 -1.34 -18.83
CA GLU A 291 18.22 -0.24 -19.53
C GLU A 291 16.72 -0.51 -19.63
N LYS A 292 16.34 -1.73 -20.01
CA LYS A 292 14.93 -2.17 -20.02
C LYS A 292 14.30 -2.11 -18.63
N ASN A 293 15.07 -2.47 -17.59
CA ASN A 293 14.64 -2.36 -16.20
C ASN A 293 14.42 -0.92 -15.78
N SER A 294 15.31 -0.01 -16.16
CA SER A 294 15.19 1.43 -15.88
C SER A 294 13.95 2.04 -16.52
N LEU A 295 13.67 1.68 -17.79
CA LEU A 295 12.46 2.11 -18.49
C LEU A 295 11.18 1.57 -17.83
N THR A 296 11.22 0.30 -17.41
CA THR A 296 10.11 -0.35 -16.72
C THR A 296 9.83 0.31 -15.37
N ALA A 297 10.87 0.56 -14.57
CA ALA A 297 10.76 1.27 -13.29
C ALA A 297 10.20 2.69 -13.48
N LEU A 298 10.68 3.42 -14.49
CA LEU A 298 10.20 4.76 -14.79
C LEU A 298 8.71 4.77 -15.15
N ARG A 299 8.23 3.79 -15.91
CA ARG A 299 6.80 3.63 -16.23
C ARG A 299 5.95 3.39 -14.98
N PHE A 300 6.44 2.58 -14.03
CA PHE A 300 5.76 2.34 -12.75
C PHE A 300 5.66 3.63 -11.94
N THR A 301 6.76 4.37 -11.79
CA THR A 301 6.78 5.63 -11.04
C THR A 301 5.90 6.70 -11.70
N ARG A 302 5.89 6.79 -13.04
CA ARG A 302 5.00 7.67 -13.80
C ARG A 302 3.52 7.34 -13.58
N ALA A 303 3.18 6.05 -13.48
CA ALA A 303 1.80 5.63 -13.23
C ALA A 303 1.29 6.07 -11.85
N ILE A 304 2.15 6.04 -10.81
CA ILE A 304 1.85 6.59 -9.49
C ILE A 304 1.60 8.10 -9.59
N LEU A 305 2.50 8.83 -10.24
CA LEU A 305 2.38 10.27 -10.47
C LEU A 305 1.09 10.63 -11.20
N LEU A 306 0.74 9.90 -12.26
CA LEU A 306 -0.49 10.09 -13.03
C LEU A 306 -1.74 9.89 -12.17
N GLY A 307 -1.76 8.85 -11.33
CA GLY A 307 -2.86 8.61 -10.40
C GLY A 307 -3.10 9.79 -9.48
N GLN A 308 -2.04 10.34 -8.89
CA GLN A 308 -2.13 11.51 -8.02
C GLN A 308 -2.56 12.78 -8.78
N LEU A 309 -1.95 13.04 -9.94
CA LEU A 309 -2.28 14.21 -10.77
C LEU A 309 -3.74 14.16 -11.27
N PHE A 310 -4.23 12.98 -11.62
CA PHE A 310 -5.61 12.79 -12.07
C PHE A 310 -6.60 13.16 -10.97
N ILE A 311 -6.44 12.60 -9.76
CA ILE A 311 -7.33 12.89 -8.62
C ILE A 311 -7.22 14.36 -8.20
N LEU A 312 -6.00 14.91 -8.16
CA LEU A 312 -5.78 16.31 -7.82
C LEU A 312 -6.51 17.25 -8.79
N ASN A 313 -6.40 17.00 -10.11
CA ASN A 313 -7.14 17.78 -11.10
C ASN A 313 -8.65 17.67 -10.90
N LYS A 314 -9.17 16.46 -10.66
CA LYS A 314 -10.59 16.24 -10.38
C LYS A 314 -11.08 17.04 -9.17
N LEU A 315 -10.32 17.08 -8.09
CA LEU A 315 -10.70 17.85 -6.90
C LEU A 315 -10.69 19.36 -7.18
N LEU A 316 -9.68 19.85 -7.90
CA LEU A 316 -9.51 21.26 -8.25
C LEU A 316 -10.50 21.77 -9.32
N GLU A 317 -11.10 20.89 -10.11
CA GLU A 317 -12.15 21.23 -11.09
C GLU A 317 -13.46 21.76 -10.48
N GLY A 318 -13.50 21.96 -9.15
CA GLY A 318 -14.60 22.62 -8.45
C GLY A 318 -15.53 21.66 -7.71
N TYR A 319 -15.11 20.39 -7.55
CA TYR A 319 -15.87 19.41 -6.74
C TYR A 319 -15.76 19.69 -5.24
N ASP A 320 -14.67 20.33 -4.79
CA ASP A 320 -14.55 20.91 -3.45
C ASP A 320 -14.06 22.36 -3.55
N ARG A 321 -14.97 23.33 -3.39
CA ARG A 321 -14.63 24.78 -3.41
C ARG A 321 -13.71 25.20 -2.27
N ASN A 322 -13.60 24.37 -1.23
CA ASN A 322 -12.77 24.59 -0.06
C ASN A 322 -11.62 23.58 -0.01
N PHE A 323 -11.15 23.09 -1.17
CA PHE A 323 -10.04 22.16 -1.23
C PHE A 323 -8.72 22.88 -0.90
N THR A 324 -8.04 22.44 0.16
CA THR A 324 -6.81 23.05 0.65
C THR A 324 -5.62 22.12 0.50
N PRO A 325 -4.38 22.64 0.49
CA PRO A 325 -3.19 21.79 0.52
C PRO A 325 -3.15 20.84 1.73
N LYS A 326 -3.66 21.24 2.90
CA LYS A 326 -3.80 20.36 4.06
C LYS A 326 -4.73 19.18 3.78
N LYS A 327 -5.91 19.41 3.18
CA LYS A 327 -6.81 18.31 2.77
C LYS A 327 -6.11 17.37 1.79
N TRP A 328 -5.41 17.92 0.81
CA TRP A 328 -4.63 17.14 -0.15
C TRP A 328 -3.54 16.29 0.52
N LEU A 329 -2.81 16.85 1.50
CA LEU A 329 -1.84 16.11 2.28
C LEU A 329 -2.52 14.95 3.04
N LEU A 330 -3.59 15.23 3.78
CA LEU A 330 -4.30 14.21 4.55
C LEU A 330 -4.81 13.05 3.68
N MET A 331 -5.27 13.34 2.45
CA MET A 331 -5.66 12.30 1.49
C MET A 331 -4.52 11.36 1.10
N GLN A 332 -3.31 11.89 0.98
CA GLN A 332 -2.12 11.10 0.65
C GLN A 332 -1.60 10.31 1.86
N LEU A 333 -1.81 10.84 3.08
CA LEU A 333 -1.38 10.21 4.33
C LEU A 333 -2.33 9.11 4.82
N LEU A 334 -3.64 9.27 4.60
CA LEU A 334 -4.69 8.46 5.21
C LEU A 334 -5.64 7.81 4.19
N PRO A 335 -5.14 7.23 3.07
CA PRO A 335 -6.02 6.74 2.01
C PRO A 335 -6.98 5.64 2.48
N LYS A 336 -6.53 4.78 3.41
CA LYS A 336 -7.35 3.71 3.99
C LYS A 336 -8.49 4.23 4.86
N GLN A 337 -8.29 5.30 5.63
CA GLN A 337 -9.34 5.89 6.46
C GLN A 337 -10.45 6.50 5.59
N ILE A 338 -10.09 7.04 4.42
CA ILE A 338 -11.04 7.68 3.50
C ILE A 338 -11.75 6.63 2.64
N GLY A 339 -10.99 5.75 1.99
CA GLY A 339 -11.50 4.81 0.98
C GLY A 339 -11.91 3.45 1.54
N GLY A 340 -11.54 3.10 2.78
CA GLY A 340 -11.58 1.74 3.33
C GLY A 340 -10.43 0.84 2.85
N LYS A 341 -9.78 1.23 1.74
CA LYS A 341 -8.60 0.61 1.16
C LYS A 341 -7.69 1.70 0.59
N ASP A 342 -6.45 1.34 0.31
CA ASP A 342 -5.55 2.26 -0.37
C ASP A 342 -5.92 2.40 -1.85
N PHE A 343 -6.65 3.46 -2.18
CA PHE A 343 -7.15 3.69 -3.53
C PHE A 343 -6.05 4.15 -4.51
N TRP A 344 -4.92 4.64 -4.01
CA TRP A 344 -3.79 5.06 -4.84
C TRP A 344 -3.13 3.85 -5.54
N VAL A 345 -3.08 2.70 -4.86
CA VAL A 345 -2.61 1.44 -5.45
C VAL A 345 -3.48 1.06 -6.65
N SER A 346 -4.82 1.10 -6.50
CA SER A 346 -5.71 0.72 -7.59
C SER A 346 -5.62 1.67 -8.79
N ILE A 347 -5.56 2.98 -8.54
CA ILE A 347 -5.54 3.96 -9.63
C ILE A 347 -4.19 3.98 -10.36
N SER A 348 -3.08 3.81 -9.65
CA SER A 348 -1.75 3.73 -10.27
C SER A 348 -1.62 2.49 -11.15
N ARG A 349 -2.21 1.35 -10.77
CA ARG A 349 -2.26 0.14 -11.61
C ARG A 349 -2.99 0.38 -12.93
N VAL A 350 -4.06 1.19 -12.94
CA VAL A 350 -4.77 1.57 -14.17
C VAL A 350 -3.85 2.35 -15.12
N PHE A 351 -3.15 3.38 -14.63
CA PHE A 351 -2.22 4.17 -15.47
C PHE A 351 -0.96 3.42 -15.90
N ARG A 352 -0.67 2.26 -15.32
CA ARG A 352 0.48 1.44 -15.67
C ARG A 352 0.32 0.72 -17.00
N THR A 353 -0.91 0.50 -17.45
CA THR A 353 -1.20 -0.16 -18.74
C THR A 353 -1.01 0.79 -19.93
N LEU A 354 -0.64 2.05 -19.70
CA LEU A 354 -0.25 2.98 -20.76
C LEU A 354 1.16 2.72 -21.28
N ARG A 355 1.36 3.07 -22.56
CA ARG A 355 2.70 3.22 -23.13
C ARG A 355 3.36 4.46 -22.54
N GLN A 356 4.68 4.48 -22.59
CA GLN A 356 5.47 5.58 -22.04
C GLN A 356 5.10 6.95 -22.65
N GLU A 357 4.96 7.02 -23.97
CA GLU A 357 4.63 8.26 -24.69
C GLU A 357 3.25 8.80 -24.26
N ASP A 358 2.29 7.89 -24.04
CA ASP A 358 0.95 8.21 -23.57
C ASP A 358 1.00 8.73 -22.12
N GLN A 359 1.84 8.13 -21.26
CA GLN A 359 2.07 8.62 -19.89
C GLN A 359 2.67 10.03 -19.88
N ASP A 360 3.70 10.28 -20.69
CA ASP A 360 4.35 11.60 -20.78
C ASP A 360 3.39 12.68 -21.29
N THR A 361 2.54 12.31 -22.26
CA THR A 361 1.49 13.19 -22.80
C THR A 361 0.47 13.55 -21.71
N LEU A 362 -0.02 12.56 -20.96
CA LEU A 362 -0.98 12.80 -19.88
C LEU A 362 -0.39 13.57 -18.70
N ILE A 363 0.85 13.30 -18.29
CA ILE A 363 1.53 14.08 -17.24
C ILE A 363 1.59 15.54 -17.67
N THR A 364 2.01 15.81 -18.90
CA THR A 364 2.07 17.18 -19.44
C THR A 364 0.70 17.84 -19.45
N LEU A 365 -0.34 17.11 -19.87
CA LEU A 365 -1.72 17.61 -19.90
C LEU A 365 -2.22 17.96 -18.49
N PHE A 366 -2.06 17.05 -17.54
CA PHE A 366 -2.52 17.23 -16.16
C PHE A 366 -1.74 18.33 -15.43
N LEU A 367 -0.45 18.48 -15.69
CA LEU A 367 0.34 19.59 -15.15
C LEU A 367 -0.12 20.93 -15.72
N LYS A 368 -0.34 21.03 -17.04
CA LYS A 368 -0.88 22.25 -17.66
C LYS A 368 -2.25 22.61 -17.08
N LYS A 369 -3.11 21.61 -16.88
CA LYS A 369 -4.44 21.81 -16.28
C LYS A 369 -4.33 22.27 -14.83
N PHE A 370 -3.49 21.64 -14.02
CA PHE A 370 -3.19 22.05 -12.65
C PHE A 370 -2.72 23.50 -12.56
N GLN A 371 -1.85 23.93 -13.48
CA GLN A 371 -1.38 25.31 -13.58
C GLN A 371 -2.50 26.32 -13.91
N THR A 372 -3.66 25.90 -14.41
CA THR A 372 -4.79 26.81 -14.60
C THR A 372 -5.57 27.08 -13.30
N PHE A 373 -5.48 26.19 -12.31
CA PHE A 373 -6.21 26.30 -11.04
C PHE A 373 -5.45 27.09 -9.99
N ILE A 374 -4.13 27.17 -10.11
CA ILE A 374 -3.29 27.87 -9.14
C ILE A 374 -3.19 29.37 -9.50
N PRO A 375 -3.33 30.30 -8.53
CA PRO A 375 -3.13 31.72 -8.79
C PRO A 375 -1.74 32.03 -9.40
N LYS A 376 -1.69 32.97 -10.35
CA LYS A 376 -0.47 33.37 -11.09
C LYS A 376 0.74 33.75 -10.20
N HIS A 377 0.52 34.13 -8.94
CA HIS A 377 1.60 34.44 -7.99
C HIS A 377 2.40 33.20 -7.54
N GLN A 378 1.80 32.00 -7.56
CA GLN A 378 2.52 30.73 -7.31
C GLN A 378 3.15 30.16 -8.60
N LEU A 379 2.69 30.58 -9.79
CA LEU A 379 3.13 30.06 -11.10
C LEU A 379 4.32 30.79 -11.72
N ARG A 380 4.57 32.06 -11.36
CA ARG A 380 5.60 32.91 -12.01
C ARG A 380 7.04 32.39 -11.92
N LEU A 381 7.30 31.29 -11.22
CA LEU A 381 8.64 30.75 -10.98
C LEU A 381 8.85 29.31 -11.50
N MET A 382 7.82 28.63 -12.01
CA MET A 382 7.96 27.27 -12.61
C MET A 382 8.58 27.28 -14.03
N ASN A 383 8.79 28.46 -14.64
CA ASN A 383 9.28 28.61 -16.01
C ASN A 383 10.79 28.91 -16.12
N HIS A 384 11.62 28.44 -15.17
CA HIS A 384 13.07 28.41 -15.41
C HIS A 384 13.46 27.15 -16.20
N LYS A 385 13.44 27.33 -17.53
CA LYS A 385 14.14 26.60 -18.61
C LYS A 385 14.71 25.22 -18.25
N LEU A 386 14.13 24.18 -18.86
CA LEU A 386 14.85 22.97 -19.25
C LEU A 386 16.17 23.38 -19.93
N PRO A 387 17.34 22.90 -19.47
CA PRO A 387 18.57 23.12 -20.23
C PRO A 387 18.43 22.38 -21.56
N SER A 388 18.50 23.13 -22.65
CA SER A 388 18.71 22.60 -23.99
C SER A 388 19.96 21.72 -23.95
N ARG A 389 19.79 20.42 -24.18
CA ARG A 389 20.90 19.54 -24.55
C ARG A 389 21.45 20.07 -25.87
N ASN A 390 22.58 20.75 -25.82
CA ASN A 390 23.43 20.88 -26.99
C ASN A 390 24.28 19.60 -27.10
N THR A 391 24.34 19.12 -28.33
CA THR A 391 25.17 18.05 -28.90
C THR A 391 26.54 17.89 -28.29
#